data_AF-A0A813E8E4-F1
#
_entry.id   AF-A0A813E8E4-F1
#
_cell.length_a   1.000
_cell.length_b   1.000
_cell.length_c   1.000
_cell.angle_alpha   90.00
_cell.angle_beta   90.00
_cell.angle_gamma   90.00
#
_symmetry.space_group_name_H-M   'P 1'
#
loop_
_entity.id
_entity.type
_entity.pdbx_description
1 polymer ?
#
loop_
_entity_poly.entity_id
_entity_poly.type
_entity_poly.pdbx_seq_one_letter_code
_entity_poly.pdbx_strand_id
1 'polypeptide(L)'
;MERLGLARSDSRIHFAQILGMVDNLTSALGLAGYNASKLVVFGEMREVLPWLLRRVEENKDAFGAQASELEVLRRELYRRLRRRS
;
A
#
# COMPACT_ATOMS: atom_id res chain seq x y z
N MET A 1 -15.87 -6.09 -8.80
CA MET A 1 -15.84 -6.13 -10.28
C MET A 1 -16.71 -7.23 -10.85
N GLU A 2 -16.60 -8.45 -10.33
CA GLU A 2 -17.38 -9.62 -10.76
C GLU A 2 -18.91 -9.40 -10.72
N ARG A 3 -19.44 -8.81 -9.63
CA ARG A 3 -20.86 -8.45 -9.50
C ARG A 3 -21.35 -7.41 -10.51
N LEU A 4 -20.44 -6.69 -11.15
CA LEU A 4 -20.70 -5.71 -12.21
C LEU A 4 -20.35 -6.26 -13.60
N GLY A 5 -19.98 -7.55 -13.71
CA GLY A 5 -19.55 -8.17 -14.97
C GLY A 5 -18.22 -7.64 -15.52
N LEU A 6 -17.40 -7.00 -14.69
CA LEU A 6 -16.14 -6.39 -15.11
C LEU A 6 -14.94 -7.32 -14.86
N ALA A 7 -13.99 -7.31 -15.79
CA ALA A 7 -12.70 -7.97 -15.61
C ALA A 7 -11.91 -7.29 -14.49
N ARG A 8 -11.10 -8.05 -13.74
CA ARG A 8 -10.25 -7.51 -12.67
C ARG A 8 -9.22 -6.49 -13.19
N SER A 9 -8.79 -6.70 -14.44
CA SER A 9 -7.84 -5.86 -15.17
C SER A 9 -8.51 -4.83 -16.09
N ASP A 10 -9.78 -4.50 -15.89
CA ASP A 10 -10.48 -3.49 -16.70
C ASP A 10 -9.73 -2.16 -16.70
N SER A 11 -9.26 -1.75 -17.89
CA SER A 11 -8.41 -0.56 -18.09
C SER A 11 -9.04 0.76 -17.61
N ARG A 12 -10.35 0.80 -17.38
CA ARG A 12 -11.05 1.99 -16.89
C ARG A 12 -10.92 2.18 -15.39
N ILE A 13 -10.44 1.18 -14.66
CA ILE A 13 -10.41 1.19 -13.18
C ILE A 13 -9.02 0.83 -12.71
N HIS A 14 -8.47 1.71 -11.87
CA HIS A 14 -7.16 1.54 -11.23
C HIS A 14 -7.28 1.81 -9.73
N PHE A 15 -6.67 0.94 -8.93
CA PHE A 15 -6.46 1.18 -7.51
C PHE A 15 -5.10 1.85 -7.34
N ALA A 16 -5.04 2.95 -6.60
CA ALA A 16 -3.80 3.66 -6.34
C ALA A 16 -3.61 3.90 -4.84
N GLN A 17 -2.36 3.86 -4.40
CA GLN A 17 -1.98 4.16 -3.02
C GLN A 17 -0.69 4.96 -2.99
N ILE A 18 -0.56 5.87 -2.03
CA ILE A 18 0.67 6.61 -1.77
C ILE A 18 1.79 5.63 -1.40
N LEU A 19 2.95 5.82 -2.01
CA LEU A 19 4.15 5.04 -1.70
C LEU A 19 4.57 5.23 -0.23
N GLY A 20 4.90 4.13 0.45
CA GLY A 20 5.32 4.15 1.86
C GLY A 20 4.16 4.09 2.86
N MET A 21 2.92 3.96 2.36
CA MET A 21 1.78 3.52 3.16
C MET A 21 1.71 1.98 3.19
N VAL A 22 0.63 1.41 3.74
CA VAL A 22 0.31 -0.04 3.84
C VAL A 22 0.51 -0.79 2.49
N ASP A 23 1.74 -1.17 2.14
CA ASP A 23 2.13 -1.55 0.78
C ASP A 23 1.64 -2.96 0.36
N ASN A 24 1.37 -3.82 1.33
CA ASN A 24 0.85 -5.16 1.11
C ASN A 24 -0.53 -5.15 0.42
N LEU A 25 -1.37 -4.14 0.62
CA LEU A 25 -2.69 -4.03 0.04
C LEU A 25 -2.60 -3.95 -1.49
N THR A 26 -1.81 -3.01 -1.99
CA THR A 26 -1.54 -2.91 -3.44
C THR A 26 -0.83 -4.13 -4.00
N SER A 27 0.04 -4.77 -3.20
CA SER A 27 0.72 -6.01 -3.63
C SER A 27 -0.28 -7.16 -3.80
N ALA A 28 -1.20 -7.32 -2.84
CA ALA A 28 -2.26 -8.32 -2.88
C ALA A 28 -3.23 -8.07 -4.03
N LEU A 29 -3.59 -6.81 -4.29
CA LEU A 29 -4.42 -6.44 -5.44
C LEU A 29 -3.75 -6.81 -6.77
N GLY A 30 -2.47 -6.48 -6.94
CA GLY A 30 -1.71 -6.86 -8.13
C GLY A 30 -1.63 -8.38 -8.31
N LEU A 31 -1.34 -9.13 -7.25
CA LEU A 31 -1.32 -10.60 -7.27
C LEU A 31 -2.70 -11.20 -7.60
N ALA A 32 -3.78 -10.56 -7.19
CA ALA A 32 -5.15 -10.98 -7.49
C ALA A 32 -5.63 -10.60 -8.90
N GLY A 33 -4.78 -9.95 -9.71
CA GLY A 33 -5.03 -9.59 -11.10
C GLY A 33 -5.72 -8.24 -11.30
N TYR A 34 -5.71 -7.37 -10.29
CA TYR A 34 -6.26 -6.01 -10.39
C TYR A 34 -5.20 -5.01 -10.86
N ASN A 35 -5.65 -3.98 -11.56
CA ASN A 35 -4.82 -2.82 -11.89
C ASN A 35 -4.52 -2.04 -10.61
N ALA A 36 -3.30 -2.18 -10.08
CA ALA A 36 -2.82 -1.48 -8.90
C ALA A 36 -1.60 -0.61 -9.22
N SER A 37 -1.53 0.58 -8.66
CA SER A 37 -0.47 1.56 -8.92
C SER A 37 -0.01 2.25 -7.65
N LYS A 38 1.26 2.68 -7.64
CA LYS A 38 1.83 3.51 -6.57
C LYS A 38 1.86 4.95 -7.00
N LEU A 39 1.21 5.81 -6.20
CA LEU A 39 1.29 7.24 -6.34
C LEU A 39 2.59 7.71 -5.69
N VAL A 40 3.54 8.09 -6.52
CA VAL A 40 4.83 8.65 -6.11
C VAL A 40 4.76 10.15 -6.28
N VAL A 41 5.08 10.87 -5.21
CA VAL A 41 5.21 12.32 -5.26
C VAL A 41 6.58 12.66 -5.80
N PHE A 42 6.64 13.53 -6.81
CA PHE A 42 7.88 13.99 -7.41
C PHE A 42 7.92 15.52 -7.38
N GLY A 43 9.11 16.09 -7.17
CA GLY A 43 9.32 17.54 -7.11
C GLY A 43 10.34 17.94 -6.05
N GLU A 44 10.63 19.24 -6.01
CA GLU A 44 11.51 19.83 -5.01
C GLU A 44 10.91 19.71 -3.61
N MET A 45 11.74 19.43 -2.59
CA MET A 45 11.26 19.16 -1.23
C MET A 45 10.29 20.22 -0.71
N ARG A 46 10.60 21.50 -0.92
CA ARG A 46 9.79 22.65 -0.48
C ARG A 46 8.36 22.64 -1.06
N GLU A 47 8.17 22.05 -2.23
CA GLU A 47 6.89 22.02 -2.96
C GLU A 47 6.05 20.81 -2.53
N VAL A 48 6.71 19.68 -2.28
CA VAL A 48 6.04 18.41 -1.95
C VAL A 48 5.74 18.26 -0.45
N LEU A 49 6.57 18.86 0.41
CA LEU A 49 6.45 18.71 1.86
C LEU A 49 5.09 19.15 2.43
N PRO A 50 4.51 20.31 2.04
CA PRO A 50 3.19 20.72 2.54
C PRO A 50 2.08 19.73 2.18
N TRP A 51 2.16 19.07 1.02
CA TRP A 51 1.20 18.05 0.62
C TRP A 51 1.36 16.77 1.45
N LEU A 52 2.60 16.32 1.65
CA LEU A 52 2.91 15.14 2.45
C LEU A 52 2.42 15.30 3.90
N LEU A 53 2.66 16.45 4.51
CA LEU A 53 2.21 16.72 5.89
C LEU A 53 0.68 16.67 6.02
N ARG A 54 -0.07 17.22 5.07
CA ARG A 54 -1.54 17.09 5.05
C ARG A 54 -1.98 15.64 4.96
N ARG A 55 -1.33 14.85 4.11
CA ARG A 55 -1.61 13.40 3.99
C ARG A 55 -1.27 12.62 5.25
N VAL A 56 -0.27 13.03 6.00
CA VAL A 56 0.06 12.40 7.28
C VAL A 56 -1.06 12.63 8.30
N GLU A 57 -1.56 13.87 8.41
CA GLU A 57 -2.64 14.18 9.35
C GLU A 57 -3.98 13.54 8.94
N GLU A 58 -4.33 13.61 7.65
CA GLU A 58 -5.60 13.05 7.15
C GLU A 58 -5.62 11.52 7.20
N ASN A 59 -4.47 10.86 7.09
CA ASN A 59 -4.36 9.40 7.15
C ASN A 59 -3.79 8.92 8.49
N LYS A 60 -3.86 9.71 9.55
CA LYS A 60 -3.29 9.40 10.86
C LYS A 60 -3.71 8.02 11.39
N ASP A 61 -4.98 7.66 11.19
CA ASP A 61 -5.52 6.35 11.58
C ASP A 61 -4.96 5.20 10.73
N ALA A 62 -4.64 5.45 9.47
CA ALA A 62 -4.04 4.45 8.58
C ALA A 62 -2.61 4.09 9.01
N PHE A 63 -1.87 5.01 9.65
CA PHE A 63 -0.59 4.67 10.28
C PHE A 63 -0.74 3.69 11.44
N GLY A 64 -1.89 3.71 12.14
CA GLY A 64 -2.24 2.70 13.14
C GLY A 64 -2.39 1.29 12.54
N ALA A 65 -3.01 1.19 11.36
CA ALA A 65 -3.07 -0.07 10.61
C ALA A 65 -1.68 -0.54 10.16
N GLN A 66 -0.79 0.39 9.82
CA GLN A 66 0.60 0.09 9.47
C GLN A 66 1.42 -0.48 10.65
N ALA A 67 1.15 -0.02 11.88
CA ALA A 67 1.80 -0.55 13.07
C ALA A 67 1.43 -2.02 13.34
N SER A 68 0.19 -2.45 13.04
CA SER A 68 -0.22 -3.85 13.19
C SER A 68 0.44 -4.78 12.16
N GLU A 69 0.73 -4.28 10.95
CA GLU A 69 1.50 -5.03 9.95
C GLU A 69 2.95 -5.27 10.34
N LEU A 70 3.56 -4.32 11.04
CA LEU A 70 4.92 -4.47 11.54
C LEU A 70 5.05 -5.69 12.44
N GLU A 71 4.02 -5.99 13.24
CA GLU A 71 4.01 -7.18 14.09
C GLU A 71 3.92 -8.48 13.26
N VAL A 72 3.08 -8.50 12.23
CA VAL A 72 2.95 -9.65 11.30
C VAL A 72 4.27 -9.89 10.56
N LEU A 73 4.91 -8.82 10.05
CA LEU A 73 6.22 -8.88 9.39
C LEU A 73 7.30 -9.40 10.33
N ARG A 74 7.35 -8.90 11.58
CA ARG A 74 8.28 -9.40 12.60
C ARG A 74 8.08 -10.89 12.84
N ARG A 75 6.85 -11.35 13.04
CA ARG A 75 6.54 -12.77 13.23
C ARG A 75 7.00 -13.63 12.04
N GLU A 76 6.76 -13.16 10.82
CA GLU A 76 7.19 -13.85 9.60
C GLU A 76 8.72 -13.91 9.45
N LEU A 77 9.43 -12.82 9.77
CA LEU A 77 10.90 -12.79 9.82
C LEU A 77 11.44 -13.81 10.82
N TYR A 78 10.94 -13.82 12.06
CA TYR A 78 11.33 -14.80 13.08
C TYR A 78 11.08 -16.23 12.61
N ARG A 79 9.93 -16.51 11.97
CA ARG A 79 9.61 -17.83 11.42
C ARG A 79 10.62 -18.27 10.35
N ARG A 80 11.04 -17.38 9.46
CA ARG A 80 12.03 -17.68 8.41
C ARG A 80 13.43 -17.92 8.98
N LEU A 81 13.83 -17.14 9.99
CA LEU A 81 15.10 -17.32 10.68
C LEU A 81 15.16 -18.67 11.41
N ARG A 82 14.08 -19.06 12.11
CA ARG A 82 14.00 -20.37 12.79
C ARG A 82 13.95 -21.57 11.85
N ARG A 83 13.56 -21.41 10.58
CA ARG A 83 13.58 -22.49 9.57
C ARG A 83 14.93 -22.65 8.86
N ARG A 84 15.85 -21.70 9.04
CA ARG A 84 17.21 -21.72 8.47
C ARG A 84 18.28 -22.15 9.49
N SER A 85 17.88 -22.40 10.74
CA SER A 85 18.66 -23.07 11.79
C SER A 85 18.24 -24.52 11.88
#